data_AF-A0A2B7X282-F1
#
_entry.id   AF-A0A2B7X282-F1
#
_cell.length_a   1.000
_cell.length_b   1.000
_cell.length_c   1.000
_cell.angle_alpha   90.00
_cell.angle_beta   90.00
_cell.angle_gamma   90.00
#
_symmetry.space_group_name_H-M   'P 1'
#
loop_
_entity.id
_entity.type
_entity.pdbx_description
1 polymer ?
#
loop_
_entity_poly.entity_id
_entity_poly.type
_entity_poly.pdbx_seq_one_letter_code
_entity_poly.pdbx_strand_id
1 'polypeptide(L)'
;MASPAQCFYCFECLSASFNGTEAPSLAVVEDLWEAFESSKDLTLRANFQEPADHLDNAEAVANGDHSEMRNDDGDESDDGAGISIPPQKMQLPSISRLQGNSSSHSSNSSTPSALSHSSSRSALTSASSTTSISPRASSLFSRSKGAAPSFSTDTADLAYPLFVTWNTLSSNGHKSLRGCIGTFEPQELAAGLKSYALTSAFGDTRFSPIPASLLPSLSCSLTLLSSFETCSHALDWILGTHGLRISFIYRGRRLGATYLPDVAAEQGWTKEETVESLMRKAGWDGYSSSSGGGRMARRFLRGSANSSTSANNATGRPWEDVSEFKAVRYQGLKASATFSEWQEWRKWVESSASHRELLVSGM
;
A
#
# COMPACT_ATOMS: atom_id res chain seq x y z
N MET A 1 -7.01 11.50 5.25
CA MET A 1 -6.37 10.15 5.19
C MET A 1 -5.66 10.02 3.84
N ALA A 2 -4.98 8.91 3.56
CA ALA A 2 -4.57 8.61 2.18
C ALA A 2 -5.82 8.26 1.35
N SER A 3 -5.94 8.77 0.12
CA SER A 3 -7.13 8.60 -0.74
C SER A 3 -6.78 8.18 -2.18
N PRO A 4 -7.73 7.58 -2.94
CA PRO A 4 -7.56 7.37 -4.38
C PRO A 4 -7.40 8.68 -5.17
N ALA A 5 -8.05 9.77 -4.74
CA ALA A 5 -7.88 11.10 -5.33
C ALA A 5 -6.41 11.59 -5.31
N GLN A 6 -5.69 11.35 -4.21
CA GLN A 6 -4.26 11.66 -4.12
C GLN A 6 -3.42 10.80 -5.08
N CYS A 7 -3.83 9.55 -5.35
CA CYS A 7 -3.24 8.73 -6.39
C CYS A 7 -3.54 9.28 -7.81
N PHE A 8 -4.75 9.80 -8.04
CA PHE A 8 -5.12 10.48 -9.29
C PHE A 8 -4.32 11.78 -9.48
N TYR A 9 -4.10 12.58 -8.43
CA TYR A 9 -3.23 13.75 -8.47
C TYR A 9 -1.78 13.40 -8.84
N CYS A 10 -1.27 12.25 -8.39
CA CYS A 10 0.04 11.75 -8.82
C CYS A 10 0.06 11.36 -10.29
N PHE A 11 -1.03 10.81 -10.84
CA PHE A 11 -1.19 10.57 -12.28
C PHE A 11 -1.33 11.87 -13.08
N GLU A 12 -2.05 12.89 -12.59
CA GLU A 12 -2.11 14.22 -13.19
C GLU A 12 -0.70 14.84 -13.28
N CYS A 13 0.05 14.85 -12.19
CA CYS A 13 1.43 15.37 -12.17
C CYS A 13 2.33 14.64 -13.18
N LEU A 14 2.25 13.31 -13.24
CA LEU A 14 3.02 12.50 -14.17
C LEU A 14 2.61 12.73 -15.64
N SER A 15 1.31 12.82 -15.91
CA SER A 15 0.74 13.10 -17.24
C SER A 15 1.15 14.49 -17.74
N ALA A 16 0.96 15.52 -16.91
CA ALA A 16 1.37 16.90 -17.18
C ALA A 16 2.88 16.99 -17.50
N SER A 17 3.71 16.26 -16.75
CA SER A 17 5.16 16.19 -16.99
C SER A 17 5.56 15.52 -18.31
N PHE A 18 4.71 14.69 -18.92
CA PHE A 18 4.94 14.17 -20.28
C PHE A 18 4.41 15.11 -21.37
N ASN A 19 3.33 15.85 -21.09
CA ASN A 19 2.70 16.78 -22.03
C ASN A 19 3.34 18.18 -22.04
N GLY A 20 4.16 18.51 -21.04
CA GLY A 20 4.76 19.83 -20.87
C GLY A 20 3.80 20.88 -20.32
N THR A 21 2.77 20.47 -19.57
CA THR A 21 1.75 21.35 -18.99
C THR A 21 1.94 21.54 -17.48
N GLU A 22 1.24 22.52 -16.91
CA GLU A 22 0.97 22.54 -15.47
C GLU A 22 0.09 21.33 -15.09
N ALA A 23 0.09 20.97 -13.81
CA ALA A 23 -0.81 19.96 -13.24
C ALA A 23 -1.84 20.63 -12.32
N PRO A 24 -3.13 20.27 -12.41
CA PRO A 24 -4.18 20.88 -11.58
C PRO A 24 -3.92 20.64 -10.09
N SER A 25 -4.32 21.57 -9.24
CA SER A 25 -4.14 21.53 -7.79
C SER A 25 -4.79 20.31 -7.13
N LEU A 26 -4.23 19.87 -6.00
CA LEU A 26 -4.71 18.68 -5.29
C LEU A 26 -6.17 18.81 -4.87
N ALA A 27 -6.58 19.97 -4.32
CA ALA A 27 -7.95 20.23 -3.90
C ALA A 27 -8.95 20.03 -5.05
N VAL A 28 -8.65 20.56 -6.24
CA VAL A 28 -9.50 20.40 -7.43
C VAL A 28 -9.60 18.94 -7.90
N VAL A 29 -8.55 18.13 -7.70
CA VAL A 29 -8.60 16.68 -7.97
C VAL A 29 -9.37 15.92 -6.87
N GLU A 30 -9.29 16.34 -5.61
CA GLU A 30 -10.08 15.78 -4.50
C GLU A 30 -11.59 16.09 -4.67
N ASP A 31 -11.97 17.35 -4.95
CA ASP A 31 -13.35 17.78 -5.24
C ASP A 31 -13.97 17.00 -6.42
N LEU A 32 -13.25 16.91 -7.54
CA LEU A 32 -13.69 16.18 -8.73
C LEU A 32 -13.74 14.67 -8.53
N TRP A 33 -13.01 14.12 -7.55
CA TRP A 33 -13.08 12.71 -7.21
C TRP A 33 -14.28 12.41 -6.31
N GLU A 34 -14.56 13.25 -5.30
CA GLU A 34 -15.75 13.09 -4.45
C GLU A 34 -17.05 13.21 -5.26
N ALA A 35 -17.11 14.15 -6.22
CA ALA A 35 -18.23 14.28 -7.15
C ALA A 35 -18.39 13.06 -8.08
N PHE A 36 -17.28 12.45 -8.52
CA PHE A 36 -17.28 11.24 -9.35
C PHE A 36 -17.82 10.02 -8.59
N GLU A 37 -17.29 9.73 -7.40
CA GLU A 37 -17.77 8.61 -6.58
C GLU A 37 -19.23 8.81 -6.14
N SER A 38 -19.64 10.04 -5.84
CA SER A 38 -21.05 10.38 -5.59
C SER A 38 -21.95 10.05 -6.80
N SER A 39 -21.47 10.28 -8.03
CA SER A 39 -22.23 9.93 -9.24
C SER A 39 -22.33 8.41 -9.46
N LYS A 40 -21.33 7.63 -9.03
CA LYS A 40 -21.39 6.16 -9.05
C LYS A 40 -22.44 5.63 -8.08
N ASP A 41 -22.45 6.10 -6.84
CA ASP A 41 -23.44 5.69 -5.82
C ASP A 41 -24.87 6.02 -6.27
N LEU A 42 -25.12 7.22 -6.82
CA LEU A 42 -26.41 7.57 -7.42
C LEU A 42 -26.81 6.63 -8.57
N THR A 43 -25.87 6.29 -9.46
CA THR A 43 -26.12 5.37 -10.59
C THR A 43 -26.42 3.94 -10.10
N LEU A 44 -25.72 3.47 -9.08
CA LEU A 44 -25.97 2.17 -8.46
C LEU A 44 -27.34 2.13 -7.80
N ARG A 45 -27.72 3.16 -7.03
CA ARG A 45 -29.04 3.26 -6.40
C ARG A 45 -30.18 3.30 -7.41
N ALA A 46 -30.04 4.05 -8.50
CA ALA A 46 -31.02 4.10 -9.58
C ALA A 46 -31.22 2.71 -10.23
N ASN A 47 -30.14 1.97 -10.46
CA ASN A 47 -30.19 0.61 -11.02
C ASN A 47 -30.85 -0.44 -10.08
N PHE A 48 -31.12 -0.11 -8.82
CA PHE A 48 -31.87 -0.96 -7.88
C PHE A 48 -33.33 -0.52 -7.68
N GLN A 49 -33.79 0.56 -8.32
CA GLN A 49 -35.06 1.21 -7.98
C GLN A 49 -35.82 1.69 -9.24
N GLU A 50 -36.37 0.76 -10.02
CA GLU A 50 -37.50 0.94 -10.97
C GLU A 50 -37.94 -0.42 -11.54
N PRO A 51 -39.25 -0.70 -11.72
CA PRO A 51 -40.34 -0.47 -10.78
C PRO A 51 -41.09 -1.77 -10.43
N ALA A 52 -41.80 -1.77 -9.29
CA ALA A 52 -42.72 -2.86 -8.91
C ALA A 52 -44.20 -2.55 -9.29
N ASP A 53 -44.46 -1.43 -9.97
CA ASP A 53 -45.79 -0.90 -10.23
C ASP A 53 -46.31 -1.25 -11.64
N HIS A 54 -46.68 -2.52 -11.88
CA HIS A 54 -47.55 -2.87 -13.02
C HIS A 54 -48.20 -4.28 -12.94
N LEU A 55 -49.10 -4.51 -11.98
CA LEU A 55 -50.23 -5.45 -12.13
C LEU A 55 -51.34 -5.14 -11.10
N ASP A 56 -52.33 -4.35 -11.49
CA ASP A 56 -53.62 -4.31 -10.77
C ASP A 56 -54.78 -3.90 -11.70
N ASN A 57 -55.52 -4.90 -12.20
CA ASN A 57 -56.93 -4.83 -12.63
C ASN A 57 -57.37 -6.14 -13.33
N ALA A 58 -58.04 -7.02 -12.59
CA ALA A 58 -59.03 -7.96 -13.11
C ALA A 58 -60.00 -8.34 -11.97
N GLU A 59 -61.31 -8.31 -12.22
CA GLU A 59 -62.33 -8.36 -11.18
C GLU A 59 -62.58 -9.78 -10.60
N ALA A 60 -63.21 -9.83 -9.43
CA ALA A 60 -63.46 -11.05 -8.67
C ALA A 60 -64.75 -11.78 -9.08
N VAL A 61 -64.70 -13.12 -9.08
CA VAL A 61 -65.86 -14.03 -8.92
C VAL A 61 -65.45 -15.16 -7.97
N ALA A 62 -66.39 -15.73 -7.21
CA ALA A 62 -66.10 -16.60 -6.05
C ALA A 62 -66.85 -17.96 -6.06
N ASN A 63 -66.44 -18.83 -5.12
CA ASN A 63 -67.09 -20.06 -4.60
C ASN A 63 -66.78 -21.41 -5.29
N GLY A 64 -66.82 -22.49 -4.47
CA GLY A 64 -66.58 -23.90 -4.85
C GLY A 64 -65.14 -24.36 -4.54
N ASP A 65 -64.74 -25.01 -3.44
CA ASP A 65 -65.36 -25.94 -2.46
C ASP A 65 -65.28 -27.44 -2.81
N HIS A 66 -64.69 -28.24 -1.88
CA HIS A 66 -64.59 -29.72 -1.79
C HIS A 66 -64.11 -30.52 -3.06
N SER A 67 -63.60 -31.78 -2.99
CA SER A 67 -63.03 -32.61 -1.91
C SER A 67 -62.29 -33.86 -2.46
N GLU A 68 -61.56 -34.55 -1.57
CA GLU A 68 -61.31 -36.01 -1.56
C GLU A 68 -60.28 -36.68 -2.51
N MET A 69 -60.00 -37.95 -2.20
CA MET A 69 -58.95 -38.84 -2.74
C MET A 69 -59.61 -40.08 -3.38
N ARG A 70 -58.94 -40.73 -4.36
CA ARG A 70 -58.53 -42.16 -4.30
C ARG A 70 -57.89 -42.68 -5.61
N ASN A 71 -57.16 -43.78 -5.43
CA ASN A 71 -56.47 -44.63 -6.41
C ASN A 71 -57.42 -45.32 -7.41
N ASP A 72 -56.90 -45.87 -8.51
CA ASP A 72 -56.69 -47.33 -8.65
C ASP A 72 -55.76 -47.70 -9.84
N ASP A 73 -55.42 -48.99 -9.97
CA ASP A 73 -54.24 -49.55 -10.67
C ASP A 73 -54.38 -49.82 -12.20
N GLY A 74 -53.26 -50.19 -12.87
CA GLY A 74 -53.25 -50.78 -14.22
C GLY A 74 -51.86 -50.95 -14.90
N ASP A 75 -51.42 -52.21 -15.08
CA ASP A 75 -50.29 -52.70 -15.93
C ASP A 75 -50.39 -52.25 -17.42
N GLU A 76 -49.41 -52.38 -18.33
CA GLU A 76 -48.19 -53.23 -18.53
C GLU A 76 -47.21 -52.43 -19.49
N SER A 77 -46.00 -52.80 -19.99
CA SER A 77 -45.10 -53.98 -19.99
C SER A 77 -43.64 -53.59 -20.37
N ASP A 78 -42.74 -54.60 -20.44
CA ASP A 78 -41.51 -54.72 -21.28
C ASP A 78 -40.13 -54.27 -20.73
N ASP A 79 -39.07 -54.87 -21.29
CA ASP A 79 -37.94 -55.45 -20.53
C ASP A 79 -36.53 -54.90 -20.88
N GLY A 80 -35.50 -55.23 -20.08
CA GLY A 80 -34.10 -55.25 -20.57
C GLY A 80 -32.97 -54.64 -19.70
N ALA A 81 -32.47 -55.41 -18.72
CA ALA A 81 -31.13 -55.43 -18.06
C ALA A 81 -30.11 -54.26 -18.19
N GLY A 82 -29.31 -53.90 -17.16
CA GLY A 82 -29.11 -54.46 -15.81
C GLY A 82 -27.68 -54.93 -15.52
N ILE A 83 -26.91 -54.20 -14.67
CA ILE A 83 -25.75 -54.60 -13.83
C ILE A 83 -25.24 -53.35 -13.06
N SER A 84 -24.54 -53.48 -11.92
CA SER A 84 -24.43 -52.41 -10.91
C SER A 84 -23.14 -52.40 -10.04
N ILE A 85 -22.91 -51.28 -9.31
CA ILE A 85 -21.95 -51.08 -8.18
C ILE A 85 -20.45 -50.97 -8.58
N PRO A 86 -19.54 -50.22 -7.88
CA PRO A 86 -19.65 -49.00 -7.04
C PRO A 86 -18.81 -47.79 -7.57
N PRO A 87 -18.92 -46.57 -6.98
CA PRO A 87 -17.99 -45.48 -7.28
C PRO A 87 -16.60 -45.70 -6.65
N GLN A 88 -15.56 -45.86 -7.48
CA GLN A 88 -14.17 -45.88 -7.00
C GLN A 88 -13.51 -44.49 -7.00
N LYS A 89 -12.71 -44.25 -5.96
CA LYS A 89 -11.92 -43.03 -5.71
C LYS A 89 -10.79 -42.89 -6.73
N MET A 90 -11.01 -42.11 -7.80
CA MET A 90 -9.96 -41.85 -8.80
C MET A 90 -8.94 -40.81 -8.29
N GLN A 91 -7.67 -41.12 -8.53
CA GLN A 91 -6.50 -40.39 -8.05
C GLN A 91 -5.92 -39.53 -9.19
N LEU A 92 -5.52 -38.29 -8.88
CA LEU A 92 -4.90 -37.41 -9.87
C LEU A 92 -3.58 -38.00 -10.40
N PRO A 93 -3.30 -37.95 -11.71
CA PRO A 93 -2.14 -38.59 -12.31
C PRO A 93 -0.85 -37.81 -12.03
N SER A 94 0.14 -38.50 -11.45
CA SER A 94 1.50 -37.99 -11.28
C SER A 94 2.25 -37.98 -12.62
N ILE A 95 2.76 -36.82 -13.05
CA ILE A 95 3.69 -36.74 -14.19
C ILE A 95 5.11 -36.50 -13.67
N SER A 96 6.02 -37.40 -14.04
CA SER A 96 7.45 -37.33 -13.71
C SER A 96 8.22 -36.42 -14.65
N ARG A 97 9.32 -35.88 -14.11
CA ARG A 97 10.33 -35.02 -14.75
C ARG A 97 10.66 -35.38 -16.21
N LEU A 98 10.76 -34.35 -17.04
CA LEU A 98 11.79 -34.24 -18.07
C LEU A 98 12.65 -33.00 -17.78
N GLN A 99 13.93 -33.05 -18.15
CA GLN A 99 14.88 -31.95 -17.92
C GLN A 99 14.95 -31.04 -19.15
N GLY A 100 14.97 -29.72 -18.94
CA GLY A 100 15.13 -28.70 -19.97
C GLY A 100 15.69 -27.41 -19.36
N ASN A 101 16.56 -26.71 -20.08
CA ASN A 101 17.44 -25.69 -19.50
C ASN A 101 16.77 -24.31 -19.26
N SER A 102 17.05 -23.77 -18.08
CA SER A 102 17.44 -22.37 -17.81
C SER A 102 16.69 -21.20 -18.46
N SER A 103 15.96 -20.45 -17.65
CA SER A 103 16.09 -18.97 -17.61
C SER A 103 15.57 -18.34 -16.30
N SER A 104 16.35 -17.39 -15.79
CA SER A 104 16.04 -16.28 -14.87
C SER A 104 14.80 -16.37 -13.96
N HIS A 105 14.97 -16.75 -12.70
CA HIS A 105 14.04 -16.36 -11.62
C HIS A 105 14.45 -15.00 -11.04
N SER A 106 13.60 -13.98 -11.18
CA SER A 106 13.81 -12.65 -10.57
C SER A 106 13.45 -12.68 -9.08
N SER A 107 14.39 -12.34 -8.21
CA SER A 107 14.18 -12.26 -6.76
C SER A 107 13.99 -10.82 -6.29
N ASN A 108 12.87 -10.53 -5.60
CA ASN A 108 12.71 -9.27 -4.87
C ASN A 108 13.79 -9.18 -3.79
N SER A 109 14.69 -8.20 -3.92
CA SER A 109 15.79 -7.99 -2.97
C SER A 109 15.96 -6.50 -2.68
N SER A 110 15.23 -6.02 -1.67
CA SER A 110 15.26 -4.65 -1.16
C SER A 110 16.55 -4.36 -0.38
N THR A 111 17.68 -4.40 -1.08
CA THR A 111 19.00 -4.04 -0.52
C THR A 111 19.08 -2.54 -0.23
N PRO A 112 19.76 -2.12 0.85
CA PRO A 112 19.85 -0.70 1.21
C PRO A 112 20.86 0.05 0.34
N SER A 113 20.46 1.22 -0.17
CA SER A 113 21.34 2.14 -0.91
C SER A 113 22.37 2.79 0.03
N ALA A 114 23.51 2.11 0.22
CA ALA A 114 24.72 2.74 0.73
C ALA A 114 25.52 3.34 -0.44
N LEU A 115 26.12 4.52 -0.21
CA LEU A 115 26.97 5.29 -1.13
C LEU A 115 26.26 6.00 -2.30
N SER A 116 25.79 7.22 -2.02
CA SER A 116 25.91 8.35 -2.95
C SER A 116 26.72 9.44 -2.24
N HIS A 117 27.80 9.91 -2.86
CA HIS A 117 28.62 11.03 -2.37
C HIS A 117 28.63 12.15 -3.43
N SER A 118 28.74 13.39 -2.94
CA SER A 118 28.60 14.65 -3.69
C SER A 118 27.20 14.96 -4.25
N SER A 119 26.75 16.22 -4.22
CA SER A 119 27.25 17.36 -3.42
C SER A 119 26.20 18.47 -3.34
N SER A 120 25.84 18.89 -2.13
CA SER A 120 25.28 20.22 -1.85
C SER A 120 25.80 20.68 -0.48
N ARG A 121 26.35 21.90 -0.43
CA ARG A 121 26.95 22.48 0.77
C ARG A 121 25.93 23.33 1.51
N SER A 122 25.54 22.89 2.71
CA SER A 122 24.98 23.77 3.75
C SER A 122 25.95 23.84 4.92
N ALA A 123 26.14 25.03 5.49
CA ALA A 123 27.18 25.28 6.48
C ALA A 123 26.85 24.68 7.86
N LEU A 124 27.88 24.34 8.63
CA LEU A 124 27.76 23.89 10.02
C LEU A 124 27.42 25.07 10.93
N THR A 125 26.17 25.20 11.36
CA THR A 125 25.78 26.02 12.51
C THR A 125 25.55 25.12 13.72
N SER A 126 26.44 25.21 14.72
CA SER A 126 26.24 24.52 15.99
C SER A 126 25.21 25.30 16.82
N ALA A 127 24.04 24.70 17.05
CA ALA A 127 23.00 25.25 17.91
C ALA A 127 22.27 24.14 18.66
N SER A 128 22.33 24.18 19.99
CA SER A 128 21.58 23.27 20.86
C SER A 128 20.11 23.66 20.91
N SER A 129 19.21 22.73 20.60
CA SER A 129 17.79 22.80 21.03
C SER A 129 17.13 21.42 20.97
N THR A 130 16.51 21.02 22.08
CA THR A 130 15.58 19.90 22.14
C THR A 130 14.18 20.38 21.80
N THR A 131 13.65 19.98 20.64
CA THR A 131 12.25 20.24 20.26
C THR A 131 11.46 18.93 20.15
N SER A 132 10.60 18.68 21.13
CA SER A 132 9.61 17.61 21.08
C SER A 132 8.45 18.00 20.15
N ILE A 133 8.39 17.41 18.96
CA ILE A 133 7.29 17.65 18.01
C ILE A 133 6.12 16.72 18.35
N SER A 134 5.17 17.22 19.15
CA SER A 134 3.84 16.62 19.30
C SER A 134 2.88 17.27 18.30
N PRO A 135 2.04 16.51 17.57
CA PRO A 135 0.96 17.09 16.78
C PRO A 135 -0.04 17.77 17.70
N ARG A 136 -0.27 19.07 17.50
CA ARG A 136 -1.13 19.89 18.37
C ARG A 136 -2.59 19.71 17.98
N ALA A 137 -3.29 18.79 18.64
CA ALA A 137 -4.75 18.66 18.50
C ALA A 137 -5.43 20.01 18.83
N SER A 138 -6.15 20.57 17.86
CA SER A 138 -6.86 21.84 17.98
C SER A 138 -8.19 21.64 18.73
N SER A 139 -8.46 22.49 19.71
CA SER A 139 -9.67 22.40 20.55
C SER A 139 -10.91 22.86 19.78
N LEU A 140 -11.83 21.93 19.50
CA LEU A 140 -13.10 22.18 18.80
C LEU A 140 -14.23 22.66 19.74
N PHE A 141 -13.96 23.65 20.60
CA PHE A 141 -15.02 24.35 21.34
C PHE A 141 -14.77 25.86 21.49
N SER A 142 -15.26 26.63 20.51
CA SER A 142 -15.69 28.02 20.73
C SER A 142 -16.90 28.34 19.86
N ARG A 143 -17.82 29.17 20.35
CA ARG A 143 -19.22 29.25 19.89
C ARG A 143 -19.63 30.70 19.60
N SER A 144 -19.70 31.10 18.33
CA SER A 144 -20.35 32.35 17.93
C SER A 144 -20.83 32.36 16.47
N LYS A 145 -22.16 32.28 16.30
CA LYS A 145 -22.98 32.82 15.20
C LYS A 145 -22.50 32.67 13.74
N GLY A 146 -23.25 31.87 12.99
CA GLY A 146 -24.10 32.51 11.98
C GLY A 146 -23.73 32.42 10.49
N ALA A 147 -23.04 31.36 10.06
CA ALA A 147 -23.00 30.96 8.65
C ALA A 147 -23.13 29.43 8.53
N ALA A 148 -23.58 28.92 7.38
CA ALA A 148 -23.61 27.48 7.12
C ALA A 148 -22.17 26.98 6.86
N PRO A 149 -21.77 25.81 7.41
CA PRO A 149 -20.42 25.29 7.21
C PRO A 149 -20.30 24.64 5.82
N SER A 150 -19.67 25.35 4.88
CA SER A 150 -18.96 24.69 3.79
C SER A 150 -17.83 23.84 4.40
N PHE A 151 -17.83 22.53 4.17
CA PHE A 151 -16.89 21.61 4.83
C PHE A 151 -15.51 21.58 4.13
N SER A 152 -15.00 22.76 3.78
CA SER A 152 -13.67 22.98 3.23
C SER A 152 -12.62 22.63 4.28
N THR A 153 -12.27 21.34 4.35
CA THR A 153 -11.19 20.84 5.19
C THR A 153 -9.90 21.25 4.51
N ASP A 154 -9.23 22.26 5.06
CA ASP A 154 -8.07 22.88 4.42
C ASP A 154 -6.87 21.92 4.40
N THR A 155 -6.72 21.17 3.31
CA THR A 155 -5.70 20.11 3.18
C THR A 155 -4.29 20.67 2.99
N ALA A 156 -4.15 21.98 2.74
CA ALA A 156 -2.87 22.67 2.56
C ALA A 156 -1.97 22.61 3.82
N ASP A 157 -2.55 22.72 5.02
CA ASP A 157 -1.81 22.71 6.29
C ASP A 157 -1.38 21.30 6.75
N LEU A 158 -1.78 20.22 6.05
CA LEU A 158 -1.55 18.84 6.48
C LEU A 158 -0.21 18.29 6.00
N ALA A 159 0.84 18.48 6.81
CA ALA A 159 2.17 17.94 6.52
C ALA A 159 2.35 16.46 6.93
N TYR A 160 2.77 15.61 5.99
CA TYR A 160 3.03 14.17 6.21
C TYR A 160 4.40 13.74 5.66
N PRO A 161 5.17 12.89 6.36
CA PRO A 161 6.22 12.12 5.72
C PRO A 161 5.56 11.08 4.81
N LEU A 162 5.98 11.00 3.55
CA LEU A 162 5.25 10.25 2.52
C LEU A 162 6.16 9.49 1.57
N PHE A 163 5.59 8.44 0.97
CA PHE A 163 6.22 7.62 -0.07
C PHE A 163 5.27 7.45 -1.25
N VAL A 164 5.76 7.71 -2.46
CA VAL A 164 5.05 7.43 -3.72
C VAL A 164 5.74 6.26 -4.42
N THR A 165 4.92 5.30 -4.86
CA THR A 165 5.37 4.05 -5.46
C THR A 165 4.65 3.78 -6.77
N TRP A 166 5.40 3.66 -7.86
CA TRP A 166 4.90 3.22 -9.16
C TRP A 166 5.14 1.71 -9.33
N ASN A 167 4.09 0.98 -9.71
CA ASN A 167 4.18 -0.43 -10.07
C ASN A 167 3.61 -0.64 -11.48
N THR A 168 4.28 -1.43 -12.32
CA THR A 168 3.66 -1.93 -13.56
C THR A 168 2.79 -3.14 -13.26
N LEU A 169 1.62 -3.18 -13.88
CA LEU A 169 0.66 -4.28 -13.86
C LEU A 169 0.90 -5.17 -15.07
N SER A 170 1.09 -6.46 -14.80
CA SER A 170 1.08 -7.50 -15.82
C SER A 170 -0.37 -7.82 -16.26
N SER A 171 -0.55 -8.36 -17.46
CA SER A 171 -1.87 -8.80 -17.97
C SER A 171 -2.53 -9.90 -17.13
N ASN A 172 -1.75 -10.62 -16.32
CA ASN A 172 -2.23 -11.58 -15.32
C ASN A 172 -2.44 -10.96 -13.91
N GLY A 173 -2.51 -9.64 -13.79
CA GLY A 173 -2.76 -8.92 -12.54
C GLY A 173 -1.55 -8.78 -11.59
N HIS A 174 -0.42 -9.43 -11.86
CA HIS A 174 0.76 -9.31 -11.02
C HIS A 174 1.34 -7.88 -11.05
N LYS A 175 1.55 -7.30 -9.86
CA LYS A 175 2.24 -6.02 -9.69
C LYS A 175 3.75 -6.23 -9.66
N SER A 176 4.51 -5.38 -10.35
CA SER A 176 5.98 -5.34 -10.32
C SER A 176 6.45 -3.92 -10.02
N LEU A 177 7.39 -3.76 -9.08
CA LEU A 177 7.90 -2.45 -8.69
C LEU A 177 8.63 -1.76 -9.86
N ARG A 178 8.30 -0.50 -10.12
CA ARG A 178 8.92 0.34 -11.16
C ARG A 178 9.56 1.62 -10.63
N GLY A 179 9.20 2.07 -9.43
CA GLY A 179 9.87 3.15 -8.72
C GLY A 179 9.26 3.37 -7.34
N CYS A 180 10.05 3.75 -6.34
CA CYS A 180 9.59 4.04 -4.98
C CYS A 180 10.54 5.00 -4.27
N ILE A 181 10.12 6.25 -4.11
CA ILE A 181 10.89 7.30 -3.41
C ILE A 181 9.95 8.04 -2.44
N GLY A 182 10.50 8.50 -1.33
CA GLY A 182 9.77 9.16 -0.26
C GLY A 182 10.69 9.69 0.83
N THR A 183 10.11 10.16 1.93
CA THR A 183 10.84 10.79 3.04
C THR A 183 10.23 10.49 4.41
N PHE A 184 11.07 10.58 5.46
CA PHE A 184 10.68 10.53 6.88
C PHE A 184 10.59 11.93 7.53
N GLU A 185 10.77 12.99 6.73
CA GLU A 185 10.52 14.38 7.10
C GLU A 185 9.10 14.78 6.64
N PRO A 186 8.30 15.50 7.45
CA PRO A 186 6.99 15.96 7.02
C PRO A 186 7.07 16.88 5.80
N GLN A 187 6.19 16.68 4.81
CA GLN A 187 6.04 17.52 3.63
C GLN A 187 4.59 17.97 3.53
N GLU A 188 4.36 19.22 3.13
CA GLU A 188 3.04 19.70 2.70
C GLU A 188 2.48 18.80 1.59
N LEU A 189 1.21 18.41 1.68
CA LEU A 189 0.68 17.23 0.99
C LEU A 189 0.72 17.36 -0.53
N ALA A 190 0.35 18.51 -1.09
CA ALA A 190 0.29 18.69 -2.54
C ALA A 190 1.69 18.79 -3.16
N ALA A 191 2.54 19.69 -2.63
CA ALA A 191 3.93 19.83 -3.05
C ALA A 191 4.73 18.53 -2.87
N GLY A 192 4.52 17.84 -1.76
CA GLY A 192 5.13 16.55 -1.46
C GLY A 192 4.71 15.46 -2.45
N LEU A 193 3.40 15.30 -2.72
CA LEU A 193 2.93 14.33 -3.70
C LEU A 193 3.42 14.65 -5.12
N LYS A 194 3.37 15.91 -5.58
CA LYS A 194 3.88 16.35 -6.89
C LYS A 194 5.38 16.05 -7.03
N SER A 195 6.18 16.42 -6.02
CA SER A 195 7.63 16.19 -5.99
C SER A 195 8.00 14.70 -5.99
N TYR A 196 7.41 13.91 -5.09
CA TYR A 196 7.76 12.49 -4.95
C TYR A 196 7.13 11.60 -6.04
N ALA A 197 6.02 12.00 -6.67
CA ALA A 197 5.49 11.31 -7.85
C ALA A 197 6.45 11.38 -9.03
N LEU A 198 6.97 12.57 -9.36
CA LEU A 198 7.94 12.77 -10.44
C LEU A 198 9.30 12.17 -10.08
N THR A 199 9.76 12.33 -8.83
CA THR A 199 11.04 11.77 -8.37
C THR A 199 11.03 10.24 -8.38
N SER A 200 9.92 9.59 -8.01
CA SER A 200 9.80 8.13 -8.10
C SER A 200 9.59 7.61 -9.53
N ALA A 201 9.09 8.43 -10.46
CA ALA A 201 8.95 8.06 -11.87
C ALA A 201 10.26 8.20 -12.68
N PHE A 202 11.09 9.19 -12.35
CA PHE A 202 12.24 9.59 -13.18
C PHE A 202 13.60 9.59 -12.45
N GLY A 203 13.60 9.73 -11.11
CA GLY A 203 14.82 9.87 -10.29
C GLY A 203 15.24 8.61 -9.51
N ASP A 204 14.44 7.54 -9.54
CA ASP A 204 14.77 6.28 -8.85
C ASP A 204 15.84 5.50 -9.62
N THR A 205 17.11 5.68 -9.24
CA THR A 205 18.30 5.14 -9.92
C THR A 205 18.39 3.61 -9.98
N ARG A 206 17.46 2.88 -9.35
CA ARG A 206 17.30 1.42 -9.48
C ARG A 206 16.61 1.02 -10.78
N PHE A 207 15.91 1.93 -11.44
CA PHE A 207 15.10 1.69 -12.63
C PHE A 207 15.45 2.70 -13.73
N SER A 208 15.08 2.40 -14.98
CA SER A 208 15.06 3.43 -16.02
C SER A 208 13.85 4.34 -15.82
N PRO A 209 13.96 5.65 -16.13
CA PRO A 209 12.82 6.58 -16.11
C PRO A 209 11.61 6.00 -16.84
N ILE A 210 10.42 6.20 -16.30
CA ILE A 210 9.17 5.71 -16.89
C ILE A 210 8.94 6.45 -18.22
N PRO A 211 8.85 5.77 -19.38
CA PRO A 211 8.40 6.40 -20.62
C PRO A 211 6.87 6.50 -20.63
N ALA A 212 6.33 7.52 -21.32
CA ALA A 212 4.88 7.72 -21.44
C ALA A 212 4.12 6.48 -21.96
N SER A 213 4.76 5.64 -22.79
CA SER A 213 4.19 4.39 -23.29
C SER A 213 3.89 3.33 -22.21
N LEU A 214 4.43 3.45 -21.00
CA LEU A 214 4.07 2.57 -19.88
C LEU A 214 2.88 3.06 -19.06
N LEU A 215 2.42 4.31 -19.22
CA LEU A 215 1.29 4.87 -18.46
C LEU A 215 0.09 3.91 -18.35
N PRO A 216 -0.42 3.27 -19.44
CA PRO A 216 -1.56 2.36 -19.38
C PRO A 216 -1.36 1.12 -18.50
N SER A 217 -0.11 0.77 -18.19
CA SER A 217 0.25 -0.36 -17.33
C SER A 217 0.50 0.01 -15.87
N LEU A 218 0.43 1.30 -15.49
CA LEU A 218 0.83 1.71 -14.15
C LEU A 218 -0.27 1.56 -13.10
N SER A 219 0.17 1.39 -11.86
CA SER A 219 -0.57 1.74 -10.65
C SER A 219 0.30 2.60 -9.74
N CYS A 220 -0.31 3.64 -9.18
CA CYS A 220 0.25 4.46 -8.11
C CYS A 220 -0.16 3.85 -6.77
N SER A 221 0.80 3.69 -5.85
CA SER A 221 0.54 3.39 -4.44
C SER A 221 1.17 4.47 -3.57
N LEU A 222 0.38 5.03 -2.67
CA LEU A 222 0.79 6.04 -1.70
C LEU A 222 0.88 5.45 -0.29
N THR A 223 1.77 6.00 0.51
CA THR A 223 1.85 5.71 1.94
C THR A 223 2.20 7.00 2.69
N LEU A 224 1.20 7.59 3.36
CA LEU A 224 1.36 8.74 4.25
C LEU A 224 1.64 8.20 5.66
N LEU A 225 2.68 8.70 6.32
CA LEU A 225 3.08 8.23 7.65
C LEU A 225 2.46 9.10 8.75
N SER A 226 1.88 8.44 9.75
CA SER A 226 1.17 9.08 10.87
C SER A 226 1.46 8.38 12.20
N SER A 227 0.93 8.93 13.29
CA SER A 227 0.90 8.24 14.59
C SER A 227 2.31 7.88 15.13
N PHE A 228 3.28 8.79 14.97
CA PHE A 228 4.65 8.61 15.46
C PHE A 228 4.69 8.67 16.99
N GLU A 229 4.87 7.51 17.64
CA GLU A 229 4.89 7.35 19.09
C GLU A 229 6.22 6.72 19.54
N THR A 230 6.80 7.22 20.64
CA THR A 230 7.98 6.59 21.23
C THR A 230 7.57 5.30 21.94
N CYS A 231 8.21 4.19 21.58
CA CYS A 231 7.99 2.89 22.18
C CYS A 231 8.50 2.83 23.62
N SER A 232 7.71 2.25 24.53
CA SER A 232 8.07 2.04 25.94
C SER A 232 9.29 1.13 26.12
N HIS A 233 9.45 0.17 25.20
CA HIS A 233 10.62 -0.70 25.05
C HIS A 233 10.74 -1.16 23.59
N ALA A 234 11.88 -1.74 23.17
CA ALA A 234 12.16 -2.08 21.76
C ALA A 234 11.08 -2.92 21.04
N LEU A 235 10.28 -3.70 21.78
CA LEU A 235 9.23 -4.59 21.27
C LEU A 235 7.80 -4.00 21.38
N ASP A 236 7.64 -2.72 21.76
CA ASP A 236 6.35 -2.03 22.00
C ASP A 236 5.74 -1.48 20.70
N TRP A 237 5.41 -2.41 19.80
CA TRP A 237 4.79 -2.17 18.50
C TRP A 237 4.04 -3.44 18.05
N ILE A 238 3.40 -3.42 16.87
CA ILE A 238 2.58 -4.54 16.37
C ILE A 238 3.04 -4.91 14.95
N LEU A 239 3.38 -6.18 14.75
CA LEU A 239 3.81 -6.74 13.46
C LEU A 239 2.71 -6.56 12.41
N GLY A 240 3.08 -6.14 11.19
CA GLY A 240 2.14 -5.89 10.09
C GLY A 240 1.24 -4.66 10.26
N THR A 241 1.27 -3.98 11.42
CA THR A 241 0.47 -2.77 11.68
C THR A 241 1.35 -1.53 11.85
N HIS A 242 2.49 -1.67 12.52
CA HIS A 242 3.39 -0.55 12.82
C HIS A 242 4.70 -0.66 12.05
N GLY A 243 5.08 0.44 11.39
CA GLY A 243 6.45 0.67 10.98
C GLY A 243 7.30 1.03 12.20
N LEU A 244 8.61 0.79 12.11
CA LEU A 244 9.52 0.97 13.24
C LEU A 244 10.77 1.74 12.81
N ARG A 245 11.03 2.86 13.49
CA ARG A 245 12.24 3.69 13.37
C ARG A 245 13.04 3.53 14.65
N ILE A 246 14.30 3.12 14.56
CA ILE A 246 15.22 3.05 15.70
C ILE A 246 16.32 4.10 15.61
N SER A 247 16.82 4.54 16.76
CA SER A 247 18.11 5.22 16.89
C SER A 247 18.83 4.80 18.16
N PHE A 248 20.15 4.74 18.12
CA PHE A 248 21.00 4.36 19.24
C PHE A 248 22.41 4.94 19.03
N ILE A 249 23.28 4.87 20.04
CA ILE A 249 24.69 5.26 19.97
C ILE A 249 25.54 4.00 20.06
N TYR A 250 26.43 3.81 19.08
CA TYR A 250 27.39 2.70 19.01
C TYR A 250 28.75 3.23 18.55
N ARG A 251 29.84 2.82 19.23
CA ARG A 251 31.22 3.28 18.97
C ARG A 251 31.34 4.81 18.82
N GLY A 252 30.64 5.57 19.67
CA GLY A 252 30.64 7.04 19.68
C GLY A 252 29.87 7.71 18.53
N ARG A 253 29.10 6.97 17.73
CA ARG A 253 28.30 7.50 16.61
C ARG A 253 26.82 7.23 16.86
N ARG A 254 25.95 8.22 16.55
CA ARG A 254 24.51 7.98 16.51
C ARG A 254 24.16 7.24 15.22
N LEU A 255 23.60 6.05 15.36
CA LEU A 255 23.10 5.20 14.28
C LEU A 255 21.56 5.18 14.31
N GLY A 256 20.95 4.82 13.19
CA GLY A 256 19.51 4.64 13.09
C GLY A 256 19.09 4.01 11.77
N ALA A 257 17.92 3.36 11.79
CA ALA A 257 17.31 2.72 10.62
C ALA A 257 15.79 2.70 10.77
N THR A 258 15.09 2.46 9.66
CA THR A 258 13.63 2.43 9.62
C THR A 258 13.11 1.33 8.68
N TYR A 259 11.99 0.71 9.05
CA TYR A 259 11.20 -0.19 8.21
C TYR A 259 9.72 0.23 8.19
N LEU A 260 9.11 0.21 7.00
CA LEU A 260 7.67 0.36 6.79
C LEU A 260 6.89 -0.82 7.43
N PRO A 261 5.58 -0.66 7.74
CA PRO A 261 4.79 -1.66 8.49
C PRO A 261 4.84 -3.09 7.92
N ASP A 262 4.93 -3.21 6.60
CA ASP A 262 4.83 -4.48 5.89
C ASP A 262 6.10 -5.33 5.98
N VAL A 263 7.27 -4.69 6.09
CA VAL A 263 8.57 -5.35 5.84
C VAL A 263 8.81 -6.54 6.77
N ALA A 264 8.43 -6.43 8.04
CA ALA A 264 8.56 -7.53 8.98
C ALA A 264 7.62 -8.71 8.64
N ALA A 265 6.39 -8.41 8.22
CA ALA A 265 5.39 -9.42 7.87
C ALA A 265 5.72 -10.12 6.54
N GLU A 266 6.13 -9.36 5.52
CA GLU A 266 6.54 -9.91 4.21
C GLU A 266 7.78 -10.81 4.30
N GLN A 267 8.69 -10.54 5.23
CA GLN A 267 9.87 -11.37 5.47
C GLN A 267 9.63 -12.52 6.47
N GLY A 268 8.46 -12.56 7.11
CA GLY A 268 8.14 -13.54 8.16
C GLY A 268 8.94 -13.38 9.46
N TRP A 269 9.45 -12.18 9.74
CA TRP A 269 10.29 -11.91 10.92
C TRP A 269 9.47 -11.71 12.20
N THR A 270 10.00 -12.22 13.31
CA THR A 270 9.58 -11.83 14.66
C THR A 270 9.92 -10.36 14.97
N LYS A 271 9.44 -9.84 16.10
CA LYS A 271 9.78 -8.47 16.53
C LYS A 271 11.29 -8.35 16.82
N GLU A 272 11.82 -9.36 17.48
CA GLU A 272 13.21 -9.49 17.91
C GLU A 272 14.16 -9.50 16.71
N GLU A 273 13.88 -10.36 15.71
CA GLU A 273 14.60 -10.38 14.44
C GLU A 273 14.47 -9.05 13.68
N THR A 274 13.30 -8.41 13.71
CA THR A 274 13.08 -7.10 13.05
C THR A 274 13.93 -6.01 13.69
N VAL A 275 14.01 -5.94 15.03
CA VAL A 275 14.85 -4.96 15.73
C VAL A 275 16.34 -5.22 15.48
N GLU A 276 16.79 -6.48 15.52
CA GLU A 276 18.18 -6.81 15.23
C GLU A 276 18.54 -6.53 13.75
N SER A 277 17.63 -6.84 12.82
CA SER A 277 17.75 -6.52 11.40
C SER A 277 17.84 -5.01 11.16
N LEU A 278 17.04 -4.21 11.88
CA LEU A 278 17.17 -2.75 11.89
C LEU A 278 18.51 -2.28 12.46
N MET A 279 19.03 -2.89 13.53
CA MET A 279 20.35 -2.53 14.08
C MET A 279 21.46 -2.82 13.07
N ARG A 280 21.44 -4.00 12.42
CA ARG A 280 22.37 -4.31 11.32
C ARG A 280 22.25 -3.31 10.16
N LYS A 281 21.02 -2.98 9.74
CA LYS A 281 20.71 -1.97 8.70
C LYS A 281 21.21 -0.56 9.09
N ALA A 282 21.28 -0.25 10.38
CA ALA A 282 21.81 1.00 10.92
C ALA A 282 23.36 1.04 10.99
N GLY A 283 24.05 -0.09 10.75
CA GLY A 283 25.51 -0.19 10.84
C GLY A 283 26.05 -0.78 12.15
N TRP A 284 25.27 -1.61 12.87
CA TRP A 284 25.76 -2.41 13.99
C TRP A 284 26.29 -3.76 13.49
N ASP A 285 27.58 -4.04 13.74
CA ASP A 285 28.29 -5.23 13.23
C ASP A 285 27.94 -6.54 13.96
N GLY A 286 27.13 -6.48 15.02
CA GLY A 286 26.91 -7.60 15.93
C GLY A 286 27.86 -7.60 17.14
N TYR A 287 27.68 -8.59 18.01
CA TYR A 287 28.54 -8.82 19.18
C TYR A 287 29.97 -9.27 18.83
N SER A 288 30.19 -9.86 17.66
CA SER A 288 31.47 -10.48 17.28
C SER A 288 32.24 -9.67 16.23
N SER A 289 33.00 -8.69 16.69
CA SER A 289 34.10 -8.10 15.92
C SER A 289 35.20 -7.53 16.84
N SER A 290 35.70 -8.40 17.73
CA SER A 290 36.80 -8.11 18.67
C SER A 290 38.06 -8.93 18.38
N SER A 291 38.23 -9.45 17.15
CA SER A 291 39.45 -10.11 16.70
C SER A 291 39.75 -9.89 15.20
N GLY A 292 40.95 -9.37 14.92
CA GLY A 292 41.73 -9.70 13.72
C GLY A 292 41.13 -9.49 12.32
N GLY A 293 40.91 -8.22 11.94
CA GLY A 293 40.84 -7.65 10.57
C GLY A 293 40.67 -8.55 9.32
N GLY A 294 39.69 -8.21 8.47
CA GLY A 294 39.54 -8.84 7.15
C GLY A 294 38.49 -8.17 6.26
N ARG A 295 38.90 -7.78 5.05
CA ARG A 295 38.10 -7.10 4.02
C ARG A 295 36.86 -7.92 3.58
N MET A 296 35.76 -7.22 3.33
CA MET A 296 34.78 -7.45 2.23
C MET A 296 34.55 -8.89 1.74
N ALA A 297 33.39 -9.47 2.09
CA ALA A 297 32.83 -10.62 1.36
C ALA A 297 31.30 -10.50 1.23
N ARG A 298 30.79 -10.22 0.02
CA ARG A 298 29.37 -10.40 -0.32
C ARG A 298 29.11 -11.90 -0.51
N ARG A 299 28.24 -12.53 0.30
CA ARG A 299 27.79 -13.92 0.05
C ARG A 299 26.40 -14.22 0.62
N PHE A 300 25.36 -13.68 -0.02
CA PHE A 300 24.03 -14.29 0.03
C PHE A 300 23.95 -15.39 -1.03
N LEU A 301 23.68 -16.65 -0.63
CA LEU A 301 22.91 -17.63 -1.41
C LEU A 301 22.70 -18.95 -0.63
N ARG A 302 21.45 -19.18 -0.22
CA ARG A 302 20.69 -20.44 -0.31
C ARG A 302 21.37 -21.76 0.11
N GLY A 303 20.94 -22.33 1.23
CA GLY A 303 21.13 -23.75 1.56
C GLY A 303 20.52 -24.11 2.92
N SER A 304 19.56 -25.02 2.96
CA SER A 304 18.99 -25.55 4.21
C SER A 304 19.65 -26.88 4.57
N ALA A 305 20.28 -26.94 5.75
CA ALA A 305 20.75 -28.17 6.39
C ALA A 305 20.95 -27.92 7.90
N ASN A 306 20.70 -28.94 8.73
CA ASN A 306 20.73 -28.83 10.18
C ASN A 306 22.13 -28.48 10.73
N SER A 307 22.17 -27.56 11.71
CA SER A 307 23.30 -27.40 12.64
C SER A 307 22.78 -27.20 14.08
N SER A 308 22.09 -28.21 14.60
CA SER A 308 21.49 -28.19 15.93
C SER A 308 22.50 -28.50 17.05
N THR A 309 23.36 -27.53 17.38
CA THR A 309 24.10 -27.51 18.66
C THR A 309 24.67 -26.13 19.01
N SER A 310 24.66 -25.79 20.30
CA SER A 310 25.47 -24.76 20.95
C SER A 310 25.31 -23.28 20.52
N ALA A 311 24.20 -22.65 20.94
CA ALA A 311 24.06 -21.17 20.98
C ALA A 311 23.56 -20.60 22.33
N ASN A 312 23.28 -21.44 23.33
CA ASN A 312 22.53 -21.07 24.54
C ASN A 312 23.34 -20.33 25.63
N ASN A 313 24.23 -19.39 25.27
CA ASN A 313 24.87 -18.52 26.27
C ASN A 313 25.38 -17.15 25.74
N ALA A 314 24.77 -16.64 24.67
CA ALA A 314 24.86 -15.23 24.28
C ALA A 314 23.50 -14.56 24.53
N THR A 315 23.14 -14.43 25.81
CA THR A 315 21.77 -14.19 26.29
C THR A 315 21.36 -12.72 26.45
N GLY A 316 22.18 -11.79 25.95
CA GLY A 316 21.82 -10.37 25.85
C GLY A 316 20.89 -10.11 24.67
N ARG A 317 20.04 -9.08 24.78
CA ARG A 317 19.28 -8.54 23.65
C ARG A 317 20.10 -7.41 23.02
N PRO A 318 20.36 -7.40 21.70
CA PRO A 318 21.21 -6.42 21.02
C PRO A 318 20.96 -4.95 21.35
N TRP A 319 19.70 -4.58 21.58
CA TRP A 319 19.27 -3.21 21.87
C TRP A 319 19.47 -2.78 23.33
N GLU A 320 19.76 -3.71 24.25
CA GLU A 320 20.04 -3.45 25.67
C GLU A 320 21.55 -3.14 25.90
N ASP A 321 22.43 -3.61 25.00
CA ASP A 321 23.89 -3.38 25.03
C ASP A 321 24.36 -2.11 24.29
N VAL A 322 23.44 -1.27 23.79
CA VAL A 322 23.77 -0.02 23.07
C VAL A 322 23.20 1.22 23.79
N SER A 323 23.99 2.30 23.84
CA SER A 323 23.61 3.51 24.55
C SER A 323 22.48 4.28 23.84
N GLU A 324 21.59 4.93 24.60
CA GLU A 324 20.43 5.65 24.06
C GLU A 324 19.56 4.87 23.04
N PHE A 325 19.34 3.56 23.23
CA PHE A 325 18.38 2.88 22.36
C PHE A 325 16.98 3.51 22.48
N LYS A 326 16.44 3.97 21.35
CA LYS A 326 15.09 4.54 21.22
C LYS A 326 14.44 3.92 19.99
N ALA A 327 13.25 3.35 20.18
CA ALA A 327 12.36 2.93 19.11
C ALA A 327 11.16 3.89 19.04
N VAL A 328 10.72 4.18 17.82
CA VAL A 328 9.52 4.98 17.51
C VAL A 328 8.68 4.16 16.55
N ARG A 329 7.46 3.81 16.97
CA ARG A 329 6.46 3.19 16.12
C ARG A 329 5.69 4.24 15.35
N TYR A 330 5.16 3.87 14.19
CA TYR A 330 4.28 4.73 13.40
C TYR A 330 3.38 3.88 12.51
N GLN A 331 2.33 4.48 11.96
CA GLN A 331 1.39 3.83 11.03
C GLN A 331 1.57 4.38 9.62
N GLY A 332 1.28 3.56 8.62
CA GLY A 332 1.23 3.96 7.21
C GLY A 332 -0.21 3.95 6.73
N LEU A 333 -0.79 5.13 6.50
CA LEU A 333 -2.07 5.26 5.81
C LEU A 333 -1.81 5.08 4.31
N LYS A 334 -2.44 4.07 3.70
CA LYS A 334 -2.19 3.69 2.30
C LYS A 334 -3.41 3.93 1.43
N ALA A 335 -3.14 4.30 0.19
CA ALA A 335 -4.09 4.24 -0.91
C ALA A 335 -3.35 3.73 -2.16
N SER A 336 -4.09 3.20 -3.13
CA SER A 336 -3.54 2.90 -4.44
C SER A 336 -4.62 2.99 -5.51
N ALA A 337 -4.26 3.45 -6.71
CA ALA A 337 -5.12 3.43 -7.87
C ALA A 337 -4.34 2.98 -9.11
N THR A 338 -5.02 2.34 -10.05
CA THR A 338 -4.52 2.00 -11.38
C THR A 338 -4.72 3.15 -12.36
N PHE A 339 -3.96 3.14 -13.46
CA PHE A 339 -4.18 4.07 -14.57
C PHE A 339 -5.59 3.91 -15.16
N SER A 340 -6.18 2.71 -15.13
CA SER A 340 -7.54 2.48 -15.65
C SER A 340 -8.60 3.24 -14.84
N GLU A 341 -8.51 3.23 -13.51
CA GLU A 341 -9.42 3.98 -12.62
C GLU A 341 -9.25 5.50 -12.81
N TRP A 342 -8.01 5.98 -12.94
CA TRP A 342 -7.73 7.38 -13.28
C TRP A 342 -8.29 7.76 -14.66
N GLN A 343 -8.17 6.87 -15.65
CA GLN A 343 -8.67 7.13 -17.01
C GLN A 343 -10.21 7.08 -17.09
N GLU A 344 -10.87 6.28 -16.25
CA GLU A 344 -12.32 6.29 -16.08
C GLU A 344 -12.80 7.63 -15.52
N TRP A 345 -12.20 8.07 -14.42
CA TRP A 345 -12.43 9.40 -13.82
C TRP A 345 -12.17 10.52 -14.82
N ARG A 346 -11.05 10.48 -15.56
CA ARG A 346 -10.74 11.50 -16.57
C ARG A 346 -11.80 11.61 -17.66
N LYS A 347 -12.31 10.49 -18.18
CA LYS A 347 -13.42 10.48 -19.14
C LYS A 347 -14.70 11.08 -18.56
N TRP A 348 -14.98 10.84 -17.28
CA TRP A 348 -16.11 11.45 -16.58
C TRP A 348 -15.94 12.97 -16.42
N VAL A 349 -14.74 13.45 -16.05
CA VAL A 349 -14.43 14.89 -16.03
C VAL A 349 -14.59 15.49 -17.43
N GLU A 350 -14.06 14.83 -18.46
CA GLU A 350 -14.12 15.29 -19.85
C GLU A 350 -15.55 15.32 -20.44
N SER A 351 -16.47 14.48 -19.93
CA SER A 351 -17.87 14.44 -20.37
C SER A 351 -18.67 15.71 -20.06
N SER A 352 -18.22 16.52 -19.08
CA SER A 352 -18.90 17.73 -18.62
C SER A 352 -18.12 18.99 -19.05
N ALA A 353 -18.83 20.06 -19.41
CA ALA A 353 -18.18 21.37 -19.61
C ALA A 353 -17.70 21.96 -18.28
N SER A 354 -18.56 21.90 -17.25
CA SER A 354 -18.28 22.42 -15.91
C SER A 354 -17.08 21.71 -15.25
N HIS A 355 -16.99 20.37 -15.33
CA HIS A 355 -15.90 19.65 -14.68
C HIS A 355 -14.54 19.93 -15.36
N ARG A 356 -14.53 20.11 -16.69
CA ARG A 356 -13.33 20.53 -17.45
C ARG A 356 -12.91 21.96 -17.11
N GLU A 357 -13.86 22.89 -17.03
CA GLU A 357 -13.60 24.28 -16.65
C GLU A 357 -13.03 24.36 -15.23
N LEU A 358 -13.60 23.60 -14.29
CA LEU A 358 -13.11 23.50 -12.92
C LEU A 358 -11.68 22.90 -12.86
N LEU A 359 -11.41 21.80 -13.58
CA LEU A 359 -10.07 21.21 -13.68
C LEU A 359 -9.02 22.19 -14.24
N VAL A 360 -9.38 22.99 -15.27
CA VAL A 360 -8.48 23.97 -15.89
C VAL A 360 -8.31 25.22 -15.01
N SER A 361 -9.36 25.66 -14.30
CA SER A 361 -9.28 26.77 -13.35
C SER A 361 -8.43 26.47 -12.10
N GLY A 362 -8.13 25.20 -11.86
CA GLY A 362 -7.26 24.72 -10.80
C GLY A 362 -5.78 24.57 -11.19
N MET A 363 -5.38 24.99 -12.40
CA MET A 363 -3.98 25.01 -12.89
C MET A 363 -3.35 26.39 -12.67
#